data_AF-A0A822D2D8-F1
#
_entry.id   AF-A0A822D2D8-F1
#
_cell.length_a   1.000
_cell.length_b   1.000
_cell.length_c   1.000
_cell.angle_alpha   90.00
_cell.angle_beta   90.00
_cell.angle_gamma   90.00
#
_symmetry.space_group_name_H-M   'P 1'
#
loop_
_entity.id
_entity.type
_entity.pdbx_description
1 polymer ?
#
loop_
_entity_poly.entity_id
_entity_poly.type
_entity_poly.pdbx_seq_one_letter_code
_entity_poly.pdbx_strand_id
1 'polypeptide(L)' 'KKIALIYEEVFATLPSNHVRKFAEVGEYNDKSKMKDTDPIRTQEKLKSIQDFIVVYSFYFLDEENYLLSFQTRE' A
#
# COMPACT_ATOMS: atom_id res chain seq x y z
N LYS A 1 10.81 3.51 -9.78
CA LYS A 1 9.73 2.48 -9.75
C LYS A 1 10.03 1.29 -8.83
N LYS A 2 11.29 0.81 -8.69
CA LYS A 2 11.61 -0.39 -7.88
C LYS A 2 11.29 -0.28 -6.38
N ILE A 3 11.53 0.87 -5.74
CA ILE A 3 11.41 1.02 -4.28
C ILE A 3 9.95 0.82 -3.81
N ALA A 4 8.98 1.44 -4.49
CA ALA A 4 7.56 1.28 -4.18
C ALA A 4 7.11 -0.20 -4.21
N LEU A 5 7.55 -0.94 -5.24
CA LEU A 5 7.25 -2.37 -5.36
C LEU A 5 7.91 -3.21 -4.26
N ILE A 6 9.11 -2.86 -3.82
CA ILE A 6 9.80 -3.55 -2.72
C ILE A 6 9.04 -3.32 -1.41
N TYR A 7 8.65 -2.08 -1.10
CA TYR A 7 7.86 -1.80 0.10
C TYR A 7 6.50 -2.48 0.07
N GLU A 8 5.86 -2.46 -1.09
CA GLU A 8 4.58 -3.13 -1.30
C GLU A 8 4.68 -4.64 -1.10
N GLU A 9 5.70 -5.28 -1.66
CA GLU A 9 5.92 -6.72 -1.52
C GLU A 9 6.31 -7.11 -0.08
N VAL A 10 7.10 -6.28 0.59
CA VAL A 10 7.60 -6.60 1.93
C VAL A 10 6.55 -6.38 3.01
N PHE A 11 5.79 -5.29 2.90
CA PHE A 11 4.95 -4.79 3.99
C PHE A 11 3.47 -4.68 3.64
N ALA A 12 3.08 -4.90 2.37
CA ALA A 12 1.71 -4.62 1.89
C ALA A 12 1.25 -3.21 2.31
N THR A 13 2.10 -2.20 2.09
CA THR A 13 1.86 -0.83 2.53
C THR A 13 0.79 -0.12 1.70
N LEU A 14 0.00 0.71 2.36
CA LEU A 14 -0.88 1.68 1.72
C LEU A 14 -0.20 3.06 1.73
N PRO A 15 -0.39 3.90 0.69
CA PRO A 15 -1.29 3.73 -0.46
C PRO A 15 -0.72 2.83 -1.58
N SER A 16 -1.54 1.91 -2.11
CA SER A 16 -1.17 0.99 -3.20
C SER A 16 -2.13 1.13 -4.39
N ASN A 17 -1.60 1.01 -5.62
CA ASN A 17 -2.43 0.98 -6.84
C ASN A 17 -3.22 -0.34 -7.00
N HIS A 18 -2.99 -1.34 -6.14
CA HIS A 18 -3.74 -2.59 -6.13
C HIS A 18 -5.02 -2.50 -5.27
N VAL A 19 -5.20 -1.41 -4.52
CA VAL A 19 -6.36 -1.17 -3.66
C VAL A 19 -7.11 0.03 -4.23
N ARG A 20 -8.23 -0.23 -4.90
CA ARG A 20 -9.07 0.81 -5.55
C ARG A 20 -10.32 1.14 -4.75
N LYS A 21 -10.69 0.29 -3.79
CA LYS A 21 -11.89 0.44 -2.94
C LYS A 21 -11.58 0.30 -1.46
N PHE A 22 -12.39 0.93 -0.60
CA PHE A 22 -12.26 0.82 0.85
C PHE A 22 -12.52 -0.60 1.34
N ALA A 23 -13.40 -1.34 0.66
CA ALA A 23 -13.67 -2.74 0.96
C ALA A 23 -12.41 -3.63 0.81
N GLU A 24 -11.53 -3.30 -0.13
CA GLU A 24 -10.30 -4.05 -0.41
C GLU A 24 -9.18 -3.73 0.59
N VAL A 25 -9.25 -2.59 1.29
CA VAL A 25 -8.24 -2.14 2.26
C VAL A 25 -8.07 -3.16 3.38
N GLY A 26 -9.17 -3.69 3.91
CA GLY A 26 -9.15 -4.67 4.99
C GLY A 26 -8.44 -5.96 4.56
N GLU A 27 -8.90 -6.56 3.47
CA GLU A 27 -8.31 -7.79 2.91
C GLU A 27 -6.84 -7.60 2.51
N TYR A 28 -6.48 -6.43 1.99
CA TYR A 28 -5.12 -6.11 1.60
C TYR A 28 -4.19 -5.91 2.82
N ASN A 29 -4.69 -5.33 3.90
CA ASN A 29 -3.91 -5.19 5.13
C ASN A 29 -3.73 -6.52 5.87
N ASP A 30 -4.72 -7.42 5.78
CA ASP A 30 -4.71 -8.75 6.37
C ASP A 30 -3.87 -9.77 5.57
N LYS A 31 -3.50 -9.43 4.33
CA LYS A 31 -2.56 -10.23 3.54
C LYS A 31 -1.25 -10.42 4.30
N SER A 32 -0.77 -11.67 4.30
CA SER A 32 0.49 -12.04 4.94
C SER A 32 1.65 -11.23 4.34
N LYS A 33 2.41 -10.56 5.21
CA LYS A 33 3.52 -9.69 4.83
C LYS A 33 4.80 -10.52 4.74
N MET A 34 5.66 -10.20 3.78
CA MET A 34 6.93 -10.92 3.61
C MET A 34 7.82 -10.77 4.86
N LYS A 35 7.71 -9.63 5.55
CA LYS A 35 8.37 -9.41 6.84
C LYS A 35 8.05 -10.50 7.87
N ASP A 36 6.80 -10.95 7.91
CA ASP A 36 6.30 -11.88 8.93
C ASP A 36 6.57 -13.34 8.56
N THR A 37 6.77 -13.63 7.27
CA THR A 37 6.99 -14.99 6.74
C THR A 37 8.47 -15.30 6.49
N ASP A 38 9.25 -14.33 6.00
CA ASP A 38 10.67 -14.49 5.67
C ASP A 38 11.45 -13.19 5.96
N PRO A 39 11.86 -12.99 7.23
CA PRO A 39 12.58 -11.79 7.65
C PRO A 39 13.99 -11.70 7.04
N ILE A 40 14.62 -12.82 6.69
CA ILE A 40 15.97 -12.85 6.12
C ILE A 40 15.93 -12.28 4.70
N ARG A 41 15.04 -12.82 3.86
CA ARG A 41 14.86 -12.34 2.48
C ARG A 41 14.32 -10.91 2.43
N THR A 42 13.49 -10.53 3.41
CA THR A 42 13.07 -9.15 3.62
C THR A 42 14.26 -8.21 3.80
N GLN A 43 15.21 -8.58 4.67
CA GLN A 43 16.38 -7.75 4.95
C GLN A 43 17.28 -7.57 3.71
N GLU A 44 17.46 -8.61 2.90
CA GLU A 44 18.22 -8.53 1.64
C GLU A 44 17.57 -7.58 0.63
N LYS A 45 16.24 -7.66 0.47
CA LYS A 45 15.49 -6.75 -0.40
C LYS A 45 15.57 -5.31 0.07
N LEU A 46 15.46 -5.07 1.38
CA LEU A 46 15.58 -3.72 1.94
C LEU A 46 16.99 -3.16 1.78
N LYS A 47 18.04 -3.98 1.89
CA LYS A 47 19.43 -3.56 1.62
C LYS A 47 19.66 -3.09 0.17
N SER A 48 18.82 -3.52 -0.77
CA SER A 48 18.91 -3.06 -2.17
C SER A 48 18.38 -1.63 -2.39
N ILE A 49 17.73 -1.05 -1.38
CA ILE A 49 17.19 0.31 -1.42
C ILE A 49 18.32 1.27 -1.00
N GLN A 50 18.80 2.08 -1.94
CA GLN A 50 19.81 3.12 -1.68
C GLN A 50 19.20 4.52 -1.45
N ASP A 51 17.93 4.73 -1.81
CA ASP A 51 17.22 6.01 -1.72
C ASP A 51 15.80 5.82 -1.17
N PHE A 52 15.21 6.88 -0.64
CA PHE A 52 13.87 6.87 -0.05
C PHE A 52 12.77 7.41 -0.98
N ILE A 53 13.07 7.63 -2.25
CA ILE A 53 12.10 8.18 -3.20
C ILE A 53 11.13 7.08 -3.64
N VAL A 54 9.90 7.17 -3.17
CA VAL A 54 8.80 6.28 -3.52
C VAL A 54 7.88 6.96 -4.53
N VAL A 55 7.45 6.22 -5.55
CA VAL A 55 6.50 6.72 -6.56
C VAL A 55 5.11 6.76 -5.94
N TYR A 56 4.40 7.88 -6.14
CA TYR A 56 3.03 8.05 -5.65
C TYR A 56 2.04 7.09 -6.34
N SER A 57 1.11 6.54 -5.56
CA SER A 57 0.04 5.64 -6.03
C SER A 57 -1.17 6.44 -6.49
N PHE A 58 -1.28 6.71 -7.79
CA PHE A 58 -2.37 7.50 -8.38
C PHE A 58 -3.74 6.81 -8.38
N TYR A 59 -3.77 5.48 -8.30
CA TYR A 59 -5.00 4.69 -8.37
C TYR A 59 -5.45 4.16 -7.00
N PHE A 60 -4.83 4.64 -5.92
CA PHE A 60 -5.23 4.23 -4.59
C PHE A 60 -6.61 4.81 -4.28
N LEU A 61 -7.58 3.95 -3.99
CA LEU A 61 -8.96 4.31 -3.66
C LEU A 61 -9.68 5.19 -4.72
N ASP A 62 -9.26 5.09 -5.99
CA ASP A 62 -9.79 5.92 -7.09
C ASP A 62 -11.26 5.64 -7.46
N GLU A 63 -11.78 4.48 -7.05
CA GLU A 63 -13.19 4.11 -7.25
C GLU A 63 -14.11 4.56 -6.10
N GLU A 64 -13.56 5.17 -5.03
CA GLU A 64 -14.33 5.73 -3.92
C GLU A 64 -14.78 7.17 -4.19
N ASN A 65 -16.01 7.50 -3.78
CA ASN A 65 -16.49 8.87 -3.85
C ASN A 65 -15.98 9.66 -2.64
N TYR A 66 -14.86 10.37 -2.81
CA TYR A 66 -14.26 11.21 -1.76
C TYR A 66 -15.01 12.51 -1.46
N LEU A 67 -16.09 12.79 -2.19
CA LEU A 67 -16.99 13.85 -1.79
C LEU A 67 -17.63 13.39 -0.48
N LEU A 68 -17.13 13.93 0.64
CA LEU A 68 -17.84 13.91 1.91
C LEU A 68 -19.29 14.25 1.55
N SER A 69 -20.20 13.30 1.77
CA SER A 69 -21.61 13.62 1.66
C SER A 69 -21.80 14.75 2.66
N PHE A 70 -22.00 15.97 2.16
CA PHE A 70 -22.46 17.08 2.96
C PHE A 70 -23.89 16.72 3.37
N GLN A 71 -24.01 15.81 4.33
CA GLN A 71 -25.22 15.70 5.12
C GLN A 71 -25.21 16.93 6.00
N THR A 72 -25.71 18.03 5.46
CA THR A 72 -26.31 19.07 6.29
C THR A 72 -27.30 18.37 7.21
N ARG A 73 -26.93 18.26 8.49
CA ARG A 73 -27.89 17.99 9.55
C ARG A 73 -28.81 19.20 9.59
N GLU A 74 -30.01 19.05 9.05
CA GLU A 74 -31.15 19.93 9.38
C GLU A 74 -31.60 19.68 10.83
#